data_AF-A0A2N3VD42-F1
#
_entry.id   AF-A0A2N3VD42-F1
#
_cell.length_a   1.000
_cell.length_b   1.000
_cell.length_c   1.000
_cell.angle_alpha   90.00
_cell.angle_beta   90.00
_cell.angle_gamma   90.00
#
_symmetry.space_group_name_H-M   'P 1'
#
loop_
_entity.id
_entity.type
_entity.pdbx_description
1 polymer ?
#
loop_
_entity_poly.entity_id
_entity_poly.type
_entity_poly.pdbx_seq_one_letter_code
_entity_poly.pdbx_strand_id
1 'polypeptide(L)'
;MNRRIAPLPDTNRLLTVWNGAQKSTTSLEHATHVFVTMWTIYLTDVDPATISEWQHYEIPKAATDLSRTIARVIDDEISWHIGNRHDTAVLIDDDSPELVTAGELVGRIAMFTVLFDKWPPHLGQCPLGPAFLESGRQFDKLMRGLAKGRRQPRRRCDGLPPVPRPQRIELGAVPRSSQP
;
A
#
# COMPACT_ATOMS: atom_id res chain seq x y z
N MET A 1 -7.25 -29.83 -3.32
CA MET A 1 -5.89 -29.49 -2.85
C MET A 1 -6.01 -28.20 -2.04
N ASN A 2 -6.11 -28.28 -0.71
CA ASN A 2 -6.32 -27.11 0.16
C ASN A 2 -5.01 -26.30 0.22
N ARG A 3 -4.89 -25.25 -0.59
CA ARG A 3 -3.87 -24.22 -0.39
C ARG A 3 -4.11 -23.62 1.00
N ARG A 4 -3.20 -23.85 1.95
CA ARG A 4 -3.12 -22.98 3.14
C ARG A 4 -2.72 -21.59 2.63
N ILE A 5 -3.70 -20.71 2.53
CA ILE A 5 -3.50 -19.30 2.17
C ILE A 5 -2.77 -18.66 3.37
N ALA A 6 -1.61 -18.04 3.13
CA ALA A 6 -0.90 -17.32 4.19
C ALA A 6 -1.80 -16.19 4.75
N PRO A 7 -1.72 -15.82 6.03
CA PRO A 7 -2.54 -14.74 6.54
C PRO A 7 -2.26 -13.42 5.80
N LEU A 8 -3.30 -12.61 5.57
CA LEU A 8 -3.13 -11.23 5.11
C LEU A 8 -2.37 -10.43 6.18
N PRO A 9 -1.44 -9.54 5.79
CA PRO A 9 -0.69 -8.73 6.75
C PRO A 9 -1.60 -7.69 7.42
N ASP A 10 -1.34 -7.38 8.69
CA ASP A 10 -1.86 -6.20 9.38
C ASP A 10 -0.84 -5.05 9.33
N THR A 11 -1.22 -3.86 9.78
CA THR A 11 -0.33 -2.69 9.81
C THR A 11 0.95 -2.96 10.60
N ASN A 12 0.86 -3.67 11.73
CA ASN A 12 2.03 -3.98 12.54
C ASN A 12 3.04 -4.86 11.80
N ARG A 13 2.56 -5.86 11.06
CA ARG A 13 3.38 -6.73 10.22
C ARG A 13 4.06 -5.94 9.11
N LEU A 14 3.34 -5.04 8.44
CA LEU A 14 3.92 -4.17 7.41
C LEU A 14 5.06 -3.30 7.98
N LEU A 15 4.83 -2.62 9.10
CA LEU A 15 5.84 -1.76 9.73
C LEU A 15 7.09 -2.55 10.18
N THR A 16 6.90 -3.74 10.73
CA THR A 16 7.99 -4.63 11.18
C THR A 16 8.81 -5.19 10.01
N VAL A 17 8.19 -5.35 8.85
CA VAL A 17 8.90 -5.77 7.64
C VAL A 17 9.63 -4.58 7.01
N TRP A 18 9.01 -3.41 6.94
CA TRP A 18 9.61 -2.22 6.35
C TRP A 18 10.79 -1.68 7.15
N ASN A 19 10.75 -1.74 8.49
CA ASN A 19 11.86 -1.32 9.34
C ASN A 19 12.99 -2.37 9.44
N GLY A 20 12.86 -3.51 8.74
CA GLY A 20 13.87 -4.57 8.70
C GLY A 20 13.93 -5.46 9.93
N ALA A 21 13.06 -5.27 10.93
CA ALA A 21 13.03 -6.12 12.13
C ALA A 21 12.60 -7.56 11.81
N GLN A 22 11.81 -7.76 10.76
CA GLN A 22 11.48 -9.09 10.23
C GLN A 22 11.64 -9.14 8.71
N LYS A 23 12.00 -10.31 8.20
CA LYS A 23 12.07 -10.55 6.75
C LYS A 23 10.65 -10.65 6.17
N SER A 24 10.49 -10.12 4.95
CA SER A 24 9.32 -10.41 4.13
C SER A 24 9.24 -11.92 3.86
N THR A 25 8.04 -12.47 4.00
CA THR A 25 7.72 -13.88 3.82
C THR A 25 6.69 -14.12 2.72
N THR A 26 6.09 -13.06 2.17
CA THR A 26 5.10 -13.14 1.10
C THR A 26 5.42 -12.17 -0.04
N SER A 27 4.97 -12.50 -1.26
CA SER A 27 5.05 -11.59 -2.41
C SER A 27 4.32 -10.28 -2.15
N LEU A 28 3.21 -10.32 -1.42
CA LEU A 28 2.45 -9.14 -0.99
C LEU A 28 3.27 -8.22 -0.09
N GLU A 29 3.91 -8.75 0.96
CA GLU A 29 4.80 -7.98 1.83
C GLU A 29 5.95 -7.35 1.04
N HIS A 30 6.55 -8.10 0.10
CA HIS A 30 7.58 -7.55 -0.76
C HIS A 30 7.05 -6.45 -1.69
N ALA A 31 5.84 -6.59 -2.23
CA ALA A 31 5.21 -5.56 -3.06
C ALA A 31 4.98 -4.25 -2.31
N THR A 32 4.67 -4.34 -1.03
CA THR A 32 4.47 -3.13 -0.22
C THR A 32 5.75 -2.31 0.01
N HIS A 33 6.95 -2.91 -0.09
CA HIS A 33 8.21 -2.17 0.00
C HIS A 33 8.40 -1.18 -1.15
N VAL A 34 7.81 -1.45 -2.33
CA VAL A 34 7.89 -0.55 -3.48
C VAL A 34 7.30 0.83 -3.14
N PHE A 35 6.23 0.86 -2.34
CA PHE A 35 5.67 2.13 -1.84
C PHE A 35 6.65 2.88 -0.93
N VAL A 36 7.29 2.18 0.01
CA VAL A 36 8.28 2.81 0.90
C VAL A 36 9.43 3.39 0.09
N THR A 37 10.00 2.62 -0.85
CA THR A 37 11.08 3.10 -1.72
C THR A 37 10.65 4.30 -2.55
N MET A 38 9.47 4.24 -3.17
CA MET A 38 8.92 5.35 -3.96
C MET A 38 8.80 6.62 -3.11
N TRP A 39 8.17 6.54 -1.94
CA TRP A 39 8.00 7.71 -1.07
C TRP A 39 9.31 8.22 -0.52
N THR A 40 10.27 7.36 -0.18
CA THR A 40 11.61 7.80 0.21
C THR A 40 12.25 8.65 -0.87
N ILE A 41 12.16 8.24 -2.14
CA ILE A 41 12.70 8.99 -3.29
C ILE A 41 11.96 10.33 -3.45
N TYR A 42 10.63 10.31 -3.58
CA TYR A 42 9.85 11.52 -3.88
C TYR A 42 9.78 12.51 -2.73
N LEU A 43 10.00 12.06 -1.50
CA LEU A 43 10.00 12.91 -0.32
C LEU A 43 11.42 13.25 0.13
N THR A 44 12.48 12.88 -0.62
CA THR A 44 13.90 13.06 -0.22
C THR A 44 14.16 14.47 0.31
N ASP A 45 13.80 15.49 -0.49
CA ASP A 45 14.11 16.90 -0.25
C ASP A 45 13.01 17.68 0.48
N VAL A 46 12.03 16.95 1.03
CA VAL A 46 10.99 17.55 1.86
C VAL A 46 11.60 18.07 3.15
N ASP A 47 11.38 19.35 3.43
CA ASP A 47 11.67 19.95 4.74
C ASP A 47 10.58 19.54 5.76
N PRO A 48 10.93 18.76 6.81
CA PRO A 48 9.97 18.36 7.83
C PRO A 48 9.36 19.53 8.60
N ALA A 49 10.04 20.68 8.69
CA ALA A 49 9.52 21.87 9.37
C ALA A 49 8.29 22.47 8.64
N THR A 50 8.11 22.15 7.36
CA THR A 50 6.97 22.61 6.55
C THR A 50 5.77 21.67 6.59
N ILE A 51 5.86 20.51 7.26
CA ILE A 51 4.82 19.47 7.26
C ILE A 51 3.47 19.98 7.80
N SER A 52 3.45 20.98 8.69
CA SER A 52 2.20 21.62 9.12
C SER A 52 1.47 22.38 8.01
N GLU A 53 2.18 22.79 6.96
CA GLU A 53 1.66 23.54 5.79
C GLU A 53 1.21 22.59 4.66
N TRP A 54 1.42 21.28 4.83
CA TRP A 54 1.19 20.25 3.82
C TRP A 54 -0.24 19.95 3.45
N GLN A 55 -1.20 20.62 4.10
CA GLN A 55 -2.57 20.66 3.58
C GLN A 55 -2.62 21.17 2.12
N HIS A 56 -1.55 21.86 1.67
CA HIS A 56 -1.41 22.40 0.32
C HIS A 56 -0.20 21.85 -0.46
N TYR A 57 0.49 20.83 0.06
CA TYR A 57 1.65 20.27 -0.65
C TYR A 57 1.17 19.43 -1.84
N GLU A 58 1.36 19.93 -3.05
CA GLU A 58 1.07 19.19 -4.26
C GLU A 58 2.12 18.10 -4.49
N ILE A 59 1.74 16.86 -4.17
CA ILE A 59 2.54 15.70 -4.55
C ILE A 59 2.67 15.69 -6.08
N PRO A 60 3.89 15.57 -6.65
CA PRO A 60 4.08 15.57 -8.08
C PRO A 60 3.17 14.57 -8.79
N LYS A 61 2.56 14.96 -9.90
CA LYS A 61 1.64 14.10 -10.67
C LYS A 61 2.25 12.71 -10.97
N ALA A 62 3.54 12.67 -11.30
CA ALA A 62 4.27 11.42 -11.54
C ALA A 62 4.27 10.48 -10.31
N ALA A 63 4.43 11.02 -9.10
CA ALA A 63 4.34 10.25 -7.87
C ALA A 63 2.90 9.76 -7.62
N THR A 64 1.89 10.59 -7.91
CA THR A 64 0.48 10.17 -7.79
C THR A 64 0.08 9.06 -8.77
N ASP A 65 0.58 9.11 -10.01
CA ASP A 65 0.30 8.10 -11.04
C ASP A 65 1.02 6.77 -10.75
N LEU A 66 2.28 6.85 -10.30
CA LEU A 66 3.03 5.66 -9.87
C LEU A 66 2.40 5.04 -8.62
N SER A 67 2.01 5.86 -7.64
CA SER A 67 1.29 5.42 -6.43
C SER A 67 0.02 4.66 -6.78
N ARG A 68 -0.78 5.19 -7.72
CA ARG A 68 -2.00 4.53 -8.22
C ARG A 68 -1.69 3.18 -8.88
N THR A 69 -0.61 3.11 -9.65
CA THR A 69 -0.18 1.87 -10.30
C THR A 69 0.21 0.79 -9.28
N ILE A 70 1.00 1.15 -8.27
CA ILE A 70 1.41 0.21 -7.20
C ILE A 70 0.18 -0.22 -6.39
N ALA A 71 -0.73 0.70 -6.06
CA ALA A 71 -1.96 0.39 -5.34
C ALA A 71 -2.79 -0.68 -6.07
N ARG A 72 -3.00 -0.53 -7.38
CA ARG A 72 -3.70 -1.50 -8.23
C ARG A 72 -3.04 -2.88 -8.15
N VAL A 73 -1.72 -2.92 -8.29
CA VAL A 73 -0.95 -4.17 -8.22
C VAL A 73 -1.14 -4.88 -6.87
N ILE A 74 -1.14 -4.15 -5.76
CA ILE A 74 -1.41 -4.69 -4.42
C ILE A 74 -2.86 -5.19 -4.29
N ASP A 75 -3.84 -4.43 -4.77
CA ASP A 75 -5.25 -4.82 -4.75
C ASP A 75 -5.48 -6.12 -5.54
N ASP A 76 -4.75 -6.30 -6.65
CA ASP A 76 -4.78 -7.49 -7.48
C ASP A 76 -4.21 -8.69 -6.74
N GLU A 77 -3.01 -8.57 -6.15
CA GLU A 77 -2.39 -9.64 -5.37
C GLU A 77 -3.29 -10.06 -4.19
N ILE A 78 -3.88 -9.10 -3.47
CA ILE A 78 -4.82 -9.38 -2.37
C ILE A 78 -6.04 -10.12 -2.89
N SER A 79 -6.62 -9.66 -4.00
CA SER A 79 -7.79 -10.29 -4.63
C SER A 79 -7.50 -11.74 -5.05
N TRP A 80 -6.33 -11.97 -5.65
CA TRP A 80 -5.85 -13.31 -6.01
C TRP A 80 -5.69 -14.19 -4.77
N HIS A 81 -5.04 -13.66 -3.74
CA HIS A 81 -4.67 -14.35 -2.52
C HIS A 81 -5.90 -14.87 -1.75
N ILE A 82 -6.97 -14.07 -1.69
CA ILE A 82 -8.23 -14.46 -1.05
C ILE A 82 -9.20 -15.21 -1.98
N GLY A 83 -8.77 -15.51 -3.22
CA GLY A 83 -9.58 -16.27 -4.19
C GLY A 83 -10.79 -15.50 -4.73
N ASN A 84 -10.78 -14.16 -4.68
CA ASN A 84 -11.82 -13.37 -5.32
C ASN A 84 -11.72 -13.55 -6.84
N ARG A 85 -12.84 -13.84 -7.48
CA ARG A 85 -12.90 -13.83 -8.95
C ARG A 85 -12.96 -12.38 -9.44
N HIS A 86 -12.27 -12.10 -10.54
CA HIS A 86 -12.23 -10.76 -11.17
C HIS A 86 -13.61 -10.12 -11.42
N ASP A 87 -14.61 -10.92 -11.79
CA ASP A 87 -16.02 -10.55 -12.03
C ASP A 87 -16.83 -10.33 -10.75
N THR A 88 -16.24 -10.62 -9.59
CA THR A 88 -16.90 -10.53 -8.29
C THR A 88 -16.43 -9.35 -7.45
N ALA A 89 -15.39 -8.62 -7.86
CA ALA A 89 -14.86 -7.48 -7.09
C ALA A 89 -15.91 -6.38 -6.88
N VAL A 90 -15.83 -5.67 -5.74
CA VAL A 90 -16.67 -4.49 -5.49
C VAL A 90 -16.03 -3.32 -6.23
N LEU A 91 -16.70 -2.83 -7.28
CA LEU A 91 -16.22 -1.70 -8.07
C LEU A 91 -16.58 -0.38 -7.38
N ILE A 92 -15.56 0.35 -6.92
CA ILE A 92 -15.66 1.69 -6.34
C ILE A 92 -15.55 2.72 -7.47
N ASP A 93 -16.39 3.74 -7.44
CA ASP A 93 -16.26 4.89 -8.34
C ASP A 93 -15.03 5.74 -8.00
N ASP A 94 -14.35 6.27 -9.00
CA ASP A 94 -13.16 7.08 -8.80
C ASP A 94 -13.48 8.35 -8.00
N ASP A 95 -14.69 8.88 -8.19
CA ASP A 95 -15.21 10.07 -7.50
C ASP A 95 -15.80 9.77 -6.12
N SER A 96 -15.70 8.54 -5.60
CA SER A 96 -16.17 8.17 -4.26
C SER A 96 -15.03 8.27 -3.24
N PRO A 97 -14.88 9.41 -2.52
CA PRO A 97 -13.78 9.61 -1.57
C PRO A 97 -13.88 8.73 -0.31
N GLU A 98 -15.08 8.25 0.01
CA GLU A 98 -15.36 7.47 1.22
C GLU A 98 -14.86 6.02 1.17
N LEU A 99 -14.64 5.50 -0.05
CA LEU A 99 -14.25 4.12 -0.26
C LEU A 99 -12.80 4.08 -0.73
N VAL A 100 -11.96 3.39 0.06
CA VAL A 100 -10.51 3.31 -0.10
C VAL A 100 -10.11 1.85 -0.29
N THR A 101 -9.24 1.56 -1.25
CA THR A 101 -8.74 0.20 -1.48
C THR A 101 -7.62 -0.17 -0.50
N ALA A 102 -7.22 -1.45 -0.47
CA ALA A 102 -6.12 -1.86 0.40
C ALA A 102 -4.80 -1.27 -0.10
N GLY A 103 -4.56 -1.27 -1.41
CA GLY A 103 -3.38 -0.67 -2.02
C GLY A 103 -3.26 0.81 -1.72
N GLU A 104 -4.37 1.56 -1.76
CA GLU A 104 -4.39 2.98 -1.40
C GLU A 104 -4.05 3.22 0.07
N LEU A 105 -4.59 2.40 0.97
CA LEU A 105 -4.28 2.47 2.39
C LEU A 105 -2.81 2.13 2.66
N VAL A 106 -2.26 1.10 2.01
CA VAL A 106 -0.82 0.78 2.09
C VAL A 106 0.02 1.95 1.60
N GLY A 107 -0.34 2.57 0.49
CA GLY A 107 0.36 3.74 -0.04
C GLY A 107 0.38 4.91 0.94
N ARG A 108 -0.75 5.20 1.61
CA ARG A 108 -0.85 6.23 2.65
C ARG A 108 -0.01 5.89 3.88
N ILE A 109 -0.10 4.66 4.38
CA ILE A 109 0.67 4.21 5.54
C ILE A 109 2.18 4.32 5.23
N ALA A 110 2.62 3.85 4.07
CA ALA A 110 4.02 3.95 3.66
C ALA A 110 4.50 5.40 3.55
N MET A 111 3.69 6.30 2.97
CA MET A 111 3.99 7.73 2.89
C MET A 111 4.19 8.32 4.29
N PHE A 112 3.24 8.06 5.20
CA PHE A 112 3.34 8.53 6.58
C PHE A 112 4.54 7.95 7.31
N THR A 113 4.85 6.66 7.14
CA THR A 113 6.05 6.05 7.73
C THR A 113 7.32 6.80 7.31
N VAL A 114 7.49 7.10 6.02
CA VAL A 114 8.65 7.85 5.51
C VAL A 114 8.70 9.26 6.09
N LEU A 115 7.56 9.93 6.26
CA LEU A 115 7.49 11.26 6.86
C LEU A 115 7.79 11.24 8.37
N PHE A 116 7.33 10.21 9.07
CA PHE A 116 7.61 9.99 10.47
C PHE A 116 9.10 9.79 10.74
N ASP A 117 9.77 9.00 9.91
CA ASP A 117 11.22 8.78 10.02
C ASP A 117 12.03 10.07 9.82
N LYS A 118 11.46 11.05 9.11
CA LYS A 118 12.08 12.37 8.90
C LYS A 118 11.71 13.40 9.97
N TRP A 119 10.69 13.15 10.79
CA TRP A 119 10.18 14.13 11.74
C TRP A 119 11.21 14.40 12.86
N PRO A 120 11.71 15.64 13.00
CA PRO A 120 12.69 15.96 14.02
C PRO A 120 12.09 15.89 15.42
N PRO A 121 12.67 15.13 16.37
CA PRO A 121 12.10 14.97 17.72
C PRO A 121 11.95 16.29 18.49
N HIS A 122 12.78 17.29 18.19
CA HIS A 122 12.76 18.60 18.85
C HIS A 122 11.56 19.47 18.45
N LEU A 123 10.84 19.14 17.38
CA LEU A 123 9.61 19.83 16.97
C LEU A 123 8.36 19.31 17.70
N GLY A 124 8.53 18.38 18.66
CA GLY A 124 7.43 17.82 19.43
C GLY A 124 6.69 16.72 18.67
N GLN A 125 5.38 16.59 18.89
CA GLN A 125 4.56 15.57 18.26
C GLN A 125 4.34 15.85 16.78
N CYS A 126 4.54 14.84 15.93
CA CYS A 126 4.28 14.96 14.49
C CYS A 126 2.78 15.20 14.23
N PRO A 127 2.40 16.27 13.50
CA PRO A 127 1.00 16.60 13.24
C PRO A 127 0.29 15.56 12.37
N LEU A 128 1.03 14.68 11.67
CA LEU A 128 0.48 13.62 10.82
C LEU A 128 0.08 12.36 11.61
N GLY A 129 0.38 12.28 12.91
CA GLY A 129 0.10 11.10 13.73
C GLY A 129 -1.36 10.63 13.71
N PRO A 130 -2.35 11.51 13.88
CA PRO A 130 -3.75 11.12 13.79
C PRO A 130 -4.12 10.48 12.44
N ALA A 131 -3.64 11.04 11.33
CA ALA A 131 -3.93 10.54 9.98
C ALA A 131 -3.24 9.19 9.70
N PHE A 132 -2.02 9.00 10.21
CA PHE A 132 -1.31 7.73 10.16
C PHE A 132 -2.04 6.63 10.93
N LEU A 133 -2.44 6.90 12.17
CA LEU A 133 -3.18 5.96 13.01
C LEU A 133 -4.53 5.60 12.39
N GLU A 134 -5.24 6.56 11.82
CA GLU A 134 -6.52 6.30 11.16
C GLU A 134 -6.34 5.43 9.90
N SER A 135 -5.33 5.69 9.08
CA SER A 135 -5.03 4.87 7.91
C SER A 135 -4.70 3.43 8.29
N GLY A 136 -3.91 3.23 9.37
CA GLY A 136 -3.63 1.91 9.92
C GLY A 136 -4.89 1.19 10.40
N ARG A 137 -5.75 1.87 11.17
CA ARG A 137 -7.04 1.30 11.63
C ARG A 137 -7.94 0.88 10.47
N GLN A 138 -8.02 1.70 9.42
CA GLN A 138 -8.82 1.40 8.23
C GLN A 138 -8.26 0.17 7.50
N PHE A 139 -6.94 0.08 7.33
CA PHE A 139 -6.28 -1.07 6.71
C PHE A 139 -6.55 -2.35 7.48
N ASP A 140 -6.32 -2.34 8.80
CA ASP A 140 -6.55 -3.51 9.65
C ASP A 140 -8.02 -3.96 9.64
N LYS A 141 -8.95 -3.01 9.65
CA LYS A 141 -10.40 -3.28 9.55
C LYS A 141 -10.73 -3.93 8.20
N LEU A 142 -10.12 -3.45 7.10
CA LEU A 142 -10.30 -4.02 5.77
C LEU A 142 -9.73 -5.44 5.71
N MET A 143 -8.48 -5.67 6.11
CA MET A 143 -7.82 -6.98 6.08
C MET A 143 -8.58 -8.03 6.90
N ARG A 144 -9.03 -7.67 8.11
CA ARG A 144 -9.90 -8.55 8.93
C ARG A 144 -11.23 -8.85 8.23
N GLY A 145 -11.78 -7.89 7.50
CA GLY A 145 -12.98 -8.08 6.70
C GLY A 145 -12.78 -9.07 5.56
N LEU A 146 -11.68 -8.93 4.82
CA LEU A 146 -11.34 -9.81 3.70
C LEU A 146 -11.07 -11.25 4.16
N ALA A 147 -10.37 -11.43 5.28
CA ALA A 147 -10.15 -12.74 5.88
C ALA A 147 -11.46 -13.47 6.26
N LYS A 148 -12.56 -12.71 6.46
CA LYS A 148 -13.91 -13.24 6.73
C LYS A 148 -14.76 -13.43 5.47
N GLY A 149 -14.16 -13.32 4.27
CA GLY A 149 -14.85 -13.51 3.00
C GLY A 149 -15.46 -12.24 2.40
N ARG A 150 -15.12 -11.05 2.91
CA ARG A 150 -15.43 -9.81 2.17
C ARG A 150 -14.60 -9.75 0.89
N ARG A 151 -15.15 -9.04 -0.09
CA ARG A 151 -14.50 -8.84 -1.37
C ARG A 151 -13.60 -7.62 -1.34
N GLN A 152 -12.49 -7.71 -2.04
CA GLN A 152 -11.56 -6.61 -2.19
C GLN A 152 -12.20 -5.55 -3.09
N PRO A 153 -12.27 -4.28 -2.63
CA PRO A 153 -12.72 -3.20 -3.48
C PRO A 153 -11.68 -2.85 -4.55
N ARG A 154 -12.14 -2.43 -5.73
CA ARG A 154 -11.31 -2.00 -6.87
C ARG A 154 -11.88 -0.72 -7.51
N ARG A 155 -11.06 0.27 -7.86
CA ARG A 155 -11.49 1.50 -8.56
C ARG A 155 -11.85 1.27 -10.04
N ARG A 156 -12.68 2.15 -10.62
CA ARG A 156 -13.36 1.96 -11.93
C ARG A 156 -12.65 2.58 -13.13
N CYS A 157 -11.99 3.74 -13.08
CA CYS A 157 -11.40 4.34 -14.29
C CYS A 157 -9.98 3.77 -14.56
N ASP A 158 -9.61 3.36 -15.78
CA ASP A 158 -9.50 4.19 -17.01
C ASP A 158 -10.21 3.60 -18.26
N GLY A 159 -11.54 3.48 -18.29
CA GLY A 159 -12.29 3.37 -19.56
C GLY A 159 -12.01 2.16 -20.49
N LEU A 160 -11.43 1.06 -20.00
CA LEU A 160 -11.14 -0.13 -20.83
C LEU A 160 -11.66 -1.43 -20.17
N PRO A 161 -12.35 -2.31 -20.92
CA PRO A 161 -12.77 -3.62 -20.41
C PRO A 161 -11.61 -4.65 -20.55
N PRO A 162 -11.65 -5.80 -19.83
CA PRO A 162 -11.87 -5.96 -18.40
C PRO A 162 -10.54 -5.82 -17.63
N VAL A 163 -10.62 -5.46 -16.34
CA VAL A 163 -9.47 -5.51 -15.42
C VAL A 163 -8.81 -6.89 -15.57
N PRO A 164 -7.53 -6.98 -15.98
CA PRO A 164 -6.89 -8.26 -16.21
C PRO A 164 -7.02 -9.15 -14.98
N ARG A 165 -7.06 -10.47 -15.21
CA ARG A 165 -7.08 -11.45 -14.13
C ARG A 165 -5.97 -11.09 -13.14
N PRO A 166 -6.23 -11.10 -11.82
CA PRO A 166 -5.18 -10.92 -10.83
C PRO A 166 -3.97 -11.80 -11.17
N GLN A 167 -2.84 -11.18 -11.49
CA GLN A 167 -1.59 -11.89 -11.76
C GLN A 167 -0.75 -11.85 -10.49
N ARG A 168 -0.08 -12.96 -10.19
CA ARG A 168 0.91 -12.99 -9.13
C ARG A 168 1.96 -11.95 -9.45
N ILE A 169 2.27 -11.11 -8.48
CA ILE A 169 3.39 -10.19 -8.59
C ILE A 169 4.70 -11.01 -8.52
N GLU A 170 5.34 -11.25 -9.66
CA GLU A 170 6.77 -11.56 -9.71
C GLU A 170 7.56 -10.25 -9.67
N LEU A 171 7.52 -9.56 -8.53
CA LEU A 171 8.52 -8.54 -8.25
C LEU A 171 9.84 -9.28 -8.12
N GLY A 172 10.73 -8.99 -9.07
CA GLY A 172 11.96 -9.69 -9.35
C GLY A 172 12.46 -10.56 -8.20
N ALA A 173 12.48 -11.87 -8.42
CA ALA A 173 13.55 -12.64 -7.84
C ALA A 173 14.82 -11.86 -8.17
N VAL A 174 15.54 -11.40 -7.13
CA VAL A 174 16.91 -10.89 -7.27
C VAL A 174 17.59 -11.85 -8.24
N PRO A 175 18.18 -11.39 -9.37
CA PRO A 175 18.92 -12.28 -10.24
C PRO A 175 19.87 -13.02 -9.32
N ARG A 176 19.71 -14.34 -9.20
CA ARG A 176 20.73 -15.15 -8.53
C ARG A 176 21.97 -14.84 -9.33
N SER A 177 22.87 -14.08 -8.73
CA SER A 177 24.16 -13.73 -9.29
C SER A 177 24.69 -14.99 -9.95
N SER A 178 24.76 -14.95 -11.28
CA SER A 178 25.50 -15.93 -12.06
C SER A 178 26.96 -15.72 -11.65
N GLN A 179 27.40 -16.45 -10.64
CA GLN A 179 28.81 -16.62 -10.34
C GLN A 179 29.42 -17.39 -11.52
N PRO A 180 30.48 -16.89 -12.16
CA PRO A 180 31.65 -17.72 -12.42
C PRO A 180 32.41 -17.98 -11.11
#